data_AF-A0A081LES2-F1
#
_entry.id   AF-A0A081LES2-F1
#
_cell.length_a   1.000
_cell.length_b   1.000
_cell.length_c   1.000
_cell.angle_alpha   90.00
_cell.angle_beta   90.00
_cell.angle_gamma   90.00
#
_symmetry.space_group_name_H-M   'P 1'
#
loop_
_entity.id
_entity.type
_entity.pdbx_description
1 polymer ?
#
loop_
_entity_poly.entity_id
_entity_poly.type
_entity_poly.pdbx_seq_one_letter_code
_entity_poly.pdbx_strand_id
1 'polypeptide(L)' 'MTVKDWYAEAIKFNQYALILLIEFLVYEKAVLKMTDQEEKLLFYLQPKFHSRMNEHLKIYHTKIQLEESGI' A
#
# COMPACT_ATOMS: atom_id res chain seq x y z
N MET A 1 -4.65 -15.90 -2.70
CA MET A 1 -5.57 -14.74 -2.58
C MET A 1 -5.11 -13.64 -3.52
N THR A 2 -6.01 -12.76 -3.97
CA THR A 2 -5.63 -11.58 -4.78
C THR A 2 -5.26 -10.40 -3.88
N VAL A 3 -4.59 -9.40 -4.45
CA VAL A 3 -4.32 -8.11 -3.77
C VAL A 3 -5.62 -7.47 -3.28
N LYS A 4 -6.72 -7.59 -4.04
CA LYS A 4 -8.05 -7.11 -3.63
C LYS A 4 -8.55 -7.78 -2.36
N ASP A 5 -8.36 -9.09 -2.23
CA ASP A 5 -8.79 -9.85 -1.05
C ASP A 5 -8.01 -9.39 0.20
N TRP A 6 -6.69 -9.26 0.06
CA TRP A 6 -5.82 -8.70 1.10
C TRP A 6 -6.19 -7.28 1.50
N TYR A 7 -6.52 -6.42 0.53
CA TYR A 7 -6.97 -5.06 0.79
C TYR A 7 -8.28 -5.02 1.56
N ALA A 8 -9.25 -5.86 1.18
CA ALA A 8 -10.54 -5.96 1.87
C ALA A 8 -10.37 -6.44 3.33
N GLU A 9 -9.49 -7.41 3.56
CA GLU A 9 -9.16 -7.86 4.92
C GLU A 9 -8.44 -6.77 5.72
N ALA A 10 -7.47 -6.08 5.12
CA ALA A 10 -6.76 -4.99 5.77
C ALA A 10 -7.73 -3.88 6.22
N ILE A 11 -8.71 -3.51 5.39
CA ILE A 11 -9.78 -2.58 5.76
C ILE A 11 -10.61 -3.15 6.92
N LYS A 12 -11.08 -4.39 6.80
CA LYS A 12 -11.92 -5.04 7.81
C LYS A 12 -11.26 -5.07 9.19
N PHE A 13 -9.95 -5.27 9.24
CA PHE A 13 -9.18 -5.36 10.49
C PHE A 13 -8.43 -4.06 10.84
N ASN A 14 -8.70 -2.96 10.13
CA ASN A 14 -8.07 -1.65 10.34
C ASN A 14 -6.52 -1.70 10.33
N GLN A 15 -5.95 -2.49 9.43
CA GLN A 15 -4.50 -2.64 9.26
C GLN A 15 -3.93 -1.51 8.40
N TYR A 16 -3.93 -0.30 8.96
CA TYR A 16 -3.60 0.93 8.24
C TYR A 16 -2.30 0.89 7.43
N ALA A 17 -1.23 0.33 7.99
CA ALA A 17 0.07 0.24 7.29
C ALA A 17 -0.02 -0.61 6.01
N LEU A 18 -0.81 -1.69 6.03
CA LEU A 18 -1.02 -2.55 4.86
C LEU A 18 -1.94 -1.89 3.83
N ILE A 19 -2.99 -1.19 4.28
CA ILE A 19 -3.87 -0.38 3.42
C ILE A 19 -3.03 0.64 2.64
N LEU A 20 -2.23 1.44 3.36
CA LEU A 20 -1.38 2.47 2.78
C LEU A 20 -0.36 1.89 1.79
N LEU A 21 0.24 0.74 2.11
CA LEU A 21 1.15 0.04 1.20
C LEU A 21 0.46 -0.39 -0.10
N ILE A 22 -0.72 -1.01 0.00
CA ILE A 22 -1.46 -1.48 -1.18
C ILE A 22 -1.88 -0.29 -2.05
N GLU A 23 -2.40 0.77 -1.45
CA GLU A 23 -2.81 1.98 -2.18
C GLU A 23 -1.62 2.65 -2.87
N PHE A 24 -0.49 2.75 -2.18
CA PHE A 24 0.74 3.28 -2.76
C PHE A 24 1.20 2.46 -3.97
N LEU A 25 1.21 1.13 -3.86
CA LEU A 25 1.68 0.26 -4.94
C LEU A 25 0.73 0.22 -6.15
N VAL A 26 -0.59 0.28 -5.91
CA VAL A 26 -1.62 0.18 -6.95
C VAL A 26 -1.91 1.52 -7.60
N TYR A 27 -2.13 2.59 -6.82
CA TYR A 27 -2.61 3.87 -7.33
C TYR A 27 -1.47 4.86 -7.61
N GLU A 28 -0.54 5.04 -6.66
CA GLU A 28 0.56 6.00 -6.84
C GLU A 28 1.66 5.46 -7.76
N LYS A 29 2.08 4.21 -7.55
CA LYS A 29 3.18 3.60 -8.32
C LYS A 29 2.72 2.80 -9.53
N ALA A 30 1.47 2.35 -9.55
CA ALA A 30 0.90 1.49 -10.59
C ALA A 30 1.75 0.24 -10.92
N VAL A 31 2.45 -0.31 -9.93
CA VAL A 31 3.30 -1.52 -10.07
C VAL A 31 2.56 -2.81 -9.70
N LEU A 32 1.42 -2.70 -9.01
CA LEU A 32 0.50 -3.79 -8.74
C LEU A 32 -0.89 -3.47 -9.26
N LYS A 33 -1.66 -4.52 -9.55
CA LYS A 33 -3.10 -4.46 -9.84
C LYS A 33 -3.87 -5.17 -8.74
N MET A 34 -5.09 -4.73 -8.47
CA MET A 34 -5.98 -5.40 -7.51
C MET A 34 -6.25 -6.88 -7.84
N THR A 35 -6.16 -7.25 -9.12
CA THR A 35 -6.34 -8.63 -9.61
C THR A 35 -5.07 -9.47 -9.54
N ASP A 36 -3.92 -8.89 -9.21
CA ASP A 36 -2.70 -9.66 -9.06
C ASP A 36 -2.80 -10.63 -7.88
N GLN A 37 -2.06 -11.73 -7.97
CA GLN A 37 -1.96 -12.71 -6.89
C GLN A 37 -1.04 -12.18 -5.77
N GLU A 38 -1.28 -12.66 -4.55
CA GLU A 38 -0.61 -12.20 -3.33
C GLU A 38 0.91 -12.30 -3.35
N GLU A 39 1.50 -13.22 -4.11
CA GLU A 39 2.96 -13.38 -4.18
C GLU A 39 3.65 -12.09 -4.66
N LYS A 40 2.97 -11.32 -5.53
CA LYS A 40 3.49 -10.02 -5.96
C LYS A 40 3.43 -8.97 -4.84
N LEU A 41 2.42 -8.99 -3.98
CA LEU A 41 2.34 -8.12 -2.81
C LEU A 41 3.42 -8.49 -1.78
N LEU A 42 3.55 -9.79 -1.48
CA LEU A 42 4.54 -10.31 -0.53
C LEU A 42 5.98 -10.00 -0.94
N PHE A 43 6.27 -9.88 -2.24
CA PHE A 43 7.57 -9.42 -2.72
C PHE A 43 7.95 -8.05 -2.15
N TYR A 44 7.02 -7.09 -2.10
CA TYR A 44 7.27 -5.75 -1.57
C TYR A 44 7.37 -5.69 -0.04
N LEU A 45 6.88 -6.72 0.66
CA LEU A 45 6.98 -6.87 2.11
C LEU A 45 8.31 -7.48 2.57
N GLN A 46 9.21 -7.85 1.65
CA GLN A 46 10.51 -8.41 2.01
C GLN A 46 11.36 -7.43 2.84
N PRO A 47 12.07 -7.91 3.89
CA PRO A 47 12.85 -7.06 4.81
C PRO A 47 13.84 -6.10 4.14
N LYS A 48 14.45 -6.54 3.03
CA LYS A 48 15.42 -5.73 2.26
C LYS A 48 14.83 -4.43 1.69
N PHE A 49 13.51 -4.34 1.56
CA PHE A 49 12.82 -3.16 1.04
C PHE A 49 12.28 -2.25 2.14
N HIS A 50 12.23 -2.70 3.41
CA HIS A 50 11.53 -1.99 4.49
C HIS A 50 11.98 -0.55 4.66
N SER A 51 13.29 -0.29 4.68
CA SER A 51 13.82 1.06 4.90
C SER A 51 13.31 2.05 3.83
N ARG A 52 13.54 1.74 2.55
CA ARG A 52 13.11 2.59 1.43
C ARG A 52 11.59 2.64 1.30
N MET A 53 10.89 1.52 1.53
CA MET A 53 9.44 1.48 1.47
C MET A 53 8.83 2.40 2.53
N ASN A 54 9.34 2.38 3.75
CA ASN A 54 8.87 3.27 4.82
C ASN A 54 9.06 4.75 4.48
N GLU A 55 10.17 5.12 3.84
CA GLU A 55 10.38 6.50 3.36
C GLU A 55 9.34 6.89 2.31
N HIS A 56 9.11 6.03 1.32
CA HIS A 56 8.09 6.26 0.29
C HIS A 56 6.68 6.35 0.87
N LEU A 57 6.32 5.47 1.81
CA LEU A 57 5.00 5.48 2.45
C LEU A 57 4.79 6.71 3.32
N LYS A 58 5.82 7.23 4.00
CA LYS A 58 5.72 8.51 4.72
C LYS A 58 5.40 9.66 3.78
N ILE A 59 6.10 9.76 2.65
CA ILE A 59 5.88 10.81 1.65
C ILE A 59 4.46 10.70 1.08
N TYR A 60 4.05 9.48 0.72
CA TYR A 60 2.71 9.22 0.21
C TYR A 60 1.63 9.57 1.23
N HIS A 61 1.82 9.18 2.50
CA HIS A 61 0.91 9.52 3.59
C HIS A 61 0.75 11.03 3.77
N THR A 62 1.85 11.79 3.74
CA THR A 62 1.77 13.25 3.81
C THR A 62 1.02 13.83 2.61
N LYS A 63 1.25 13.30 1.41
CA LYS A 63 0.56 13.74 0.18
C LYS A 63 -0.96 13.56 0.30
N ILE A 64 -1.43 12.38 0.68
CA ILE A 64 -2.87 12.11 0.84
C ILE A 64 -3.49 13.00 1.93
N GLN A 65 -2.79 13.24 3.04
CA GLN A 65 -3.29 14.12 4.10
C GLN A 65 -3.47 15.57 3.64
N LEU A 66 -2.55 16.06 2.81
CA LEU A 66 -2.66 17.40 2.23
C LEU A 66 -3.84 17.49 1.25
N GLU A 67 -4.01 16.48 0.40
CA GLU A 67 -5.14 16.39 -0.54
C GLU A 67 -6.50 16.32 0.18
N GLU A 68 -6.60 15.54 1.26
CA GLU A 68 -7.80 15.43 2.09
C GLU A 68 -8.11 16.73 2.87
N SER A 69 -7.08 17.51 3.18
CA SER A 69 -7.21 18.78 3.92
C SER A 69 -7.64 19.95 3.04
N GLY A 70 -7.74 19.77 1.71
CA GLY A 70 -8.29 20.77 0.78
C GLY A 70 -7.51 22.09 0.70
N ILE A 71 -6.19 22.06 0.96
CA ILE A 71 -5.28 23.21 0.76
C ILE A 71 -4.72 23.18 -0.66
#